data_AF-A0A818VNT1-F1
#
_entry.id   AF-A0A818VNT1-F1
#
_cell.length_a   1.000
_cell.length_b   1.000
_cell.length_c   1.000
_cell.angle_alpha   90.00
_cell.angle_beta   90.00
_cell.angle_gamma   90.00
#
_symmetry.space_group_name_H-M   'P 1'
#
loop_
_entity.id
_entity.type
_entity.pdbx_description
1 polymer ?
#
loop_
_entity_poly.entity_id
_entity_poly.type
_entity_poly.pdbx_seq_one_letter_code
_entity_poly.pdbx_strand_id
1 'polypeptide(L)'
;MIGGASQADIAILVISARKGEFETGFERGGQTREHTMLVKTVGVRNLIVLVNKMDDQTVNWDEARYREIEGKLSLYLKMCGFKSEKDTIFIPCSGRTGAMLIEHPGPKVVSWYTGPTFIEYLDRISSFDRNIDGCLRMPIVQRYKDMGVIVLGKIESGQVRVGDRCLIMPNRTRVEVTNIYYEDIETDSSVCGENVRLKLKNVEEEEISPGFVLCDMIHEPCHMGRAFDAQVAIIDCNSIITVGYSAILHLYTTVVKVELKKLISLIDRKTGNKTKLSMPFIKQDQTAIVRFELSEPNATICIETYKDFSKLGRFILREDDHTVAVGQVLKINP
;
A
#
# COMPACT_ATOMS: atom_id res chain seq x y z
N MET A 1 -1.28 7.63 -6.69
CA MET A 1 -1.92 6.36 -6.26
C MET A 1 -1.21 5.70 -5.09
N ILE A 2 0.09 5.38 -5.19
CA ILE A 2 0.82 4.58 -4.19
C ILE A 2 0.76 5.19 -2.78
N GLY A 3 0.96 6.51 -2.64
CA GLY A 3 0.90 7.19 -1.34
C GLY A 3 -0.49 7.17 -0.69
N GLY A 4 -1.58 7.24 -1.46
CA GLY A 4 -2.93 7.11 -0.91
C GLY A 4 -3.25 5.66 -0.54
N ALA A 5 -2.80 4.70 -1.34
CA ALA A 5 -2.96 3.29 -1.03
C ALA A 5 -2.20 2.88 0.24
N SER A 6 -1.05 3.50 0.54
CA SER A 6 -0.24 3.17 1.74
C SER A 6 -0.94 3.48 3.04
N GLN A 7 -1.85 4.44 3.04
CA GLN A 7 -2.68 4.79 4.19
C GLN A 7 -3.94 3.92 4.29
N ALA A 8 -4.29 3.16 3.26
CA ALA A 8 -5.54 2.40 3.23
C ALA A 8 -5.41 1.00 3.84
N ASP A 9 -6.45 0.58 4.56
CA ASP A 9 -6.59 -0.81 5.04
C ASP A 9 -7.58 -1.62 4.18
N ILE A 10 -8.52 -0.92 3.53
CA ILE A 10 -9.48 -1.44 2.56
C ILE A 10 -9.26 -0.69 1.24
N ALA A 11 -9.32 -1.41 0.13
CA ALA A 11 -9.33 -0.79 -1.20
C ALA A 11 -10.61 -1.14 -1.94
N ILE A 12 -11.04 -0.20 -2.79
CA ILE A 12 -12.19 -0.37 -3.66
C ILE A 12 -11.67 -0.35 -5.09
N LEU A 13 -11.87 -1.46 -5.80
CA LEU A 13 -11.52 -1.62 -7.21
C LEU A 13 -12.77 -1.47 -8.05
N VAL A 14 -12.87 -0.38 -8.80
CA VAL A 14 -14.00 -0.13 -9.70
C VAL A 14 -13.67 -0.66 -11.09
N ILE A 15 -14.53 -1.52 -11.62
CA ILE A 15 -14.39 -2.19 -12.91
C ILE A 15 -15.59 -1.84 -13.78
N SER A 16 -15.35 -1.52 -15.05
CA SER A 16 -16.45 -1.33 -16.01
C SER A 16 -17.01 -2.66 -16.49
N ALA A 17 -18.35 -2.79 -16.51
CA ALA A 17 -19.03 -3.94 -17.09
C ALA A 17 -19.14 -3.86 -18.62
N ARG A 18 -19.03 -2.65 -19.19
CA ARG A 18 -19.22 -2.39 -20.62
C ARG A 18 -18.21 -3.19 -21.45
N LYS A 19 -18.69 -3.79 -22.53
CA LYS A 19 -17.84 -4.51 -23.50
C LYS A 19 -16.85 -3.54 -24.15
N GLY A 20 -15.59 -3.96 -24.29
CA GLY A 20 -14.48 -3.14 -24.73
C GLY A 20 -13.71 -2.51 -23.56
N GLU A 21 -14.41 -1.77 -22.68
CA GLU A 21 -13.76 -1.10 -21.55
C GLU A 21 -13.17 -2.09 -20.53
N PHE A 22 -13.90 -3.17 -20.23
CA PHE A 22 -13.41 -4.23 -19.35
C PHE A 22 -12.14 -4.89 -19.91
N GLU A 23 -12.18 -5.23 -21.20
CA GLU A 23 -11.09 -5.90 -21.90
C GLU A 23 -9.84 -5.02 -21.94
N THR A 24 -9.96 -3.74 -22.32
CA THR A 24 -8.83 -2.79 -22.31
C THR A 24 -8.25 -2.60 -20.91
N GLY A 25 -9.09 -2.57 -19.87
CA GLY A 25 -8.63 -2.46 -18.49
C GLY A 25 -7.88 -3.70 -18.00
N PHE A 26 -8.20 -4.89 -18.53
CA PHE A 26 -7.65 -6.18 -18.11
C PHE A 26 -6.55 -6.73 -19.03
N GLU A 27 -6.28 -6.08 -20.17
CA GLU A 27 -5.18 -6.43 -21.06
C GLU A 27 -3.79 -6.23 -20.41
N ARG A 28 -2.73 -6.75 -21.07
CA ARG A 28 -1.35 -6.57 -20.60
C ARG A 28 -0.99 -5.08 -20.75
N GLY A 29 -0.62 -4.43 -19.64
CA GLY A 29 -0.46 -2.97 -19.57
C GLY A 29 -1.72 -2.22 -19.13
N GLY A 30 -2.83 -2.92 -18.89
CA GLY A 30 -4.05 -2.33 -18.34
C GLY A 30 -3.87 -1.85 -16.89
N GLN A 31 -4.37 -0.65 -16.61
CA GLN A 31 -4.26 0.00 -15.29
C GLN A 31 -4.88 -0.82 -14.15
N THR A 32 -5.96 -1.56 -14.41
CA THR A 32 -6.62 -2.41 -13.40
C THR A 32 -5.67 -3.46 -12.82
N ARG A 33 -4.86 -4.08 -13.70
CA ARG A 33 -3.89 -5.10 -13.29
C ARG A 33 -2.80 -4.50 -12.42
N GLU A 34 -2.24 -3.37 -12.86
CA GLU A 34 -1.23 -2.65 -12.10
C GLU A 34 -1.76 -2.24 -10.71
N HIS A 35 -2.94 -1.60 -10.65
CA HIS A 35 -3.53 -1.12 -9.40
C HIS A 35 -3.80 -2.26 -8.41
N THR A 36 -4.36 -3.37 -8.89
CA THR A 36 -4.63 -4.55 -8.06
C THR A 36 -3.36 -5.08 -7.41
N MET A 37 -2.28 -5.15 -8.20
CA MET A 37 -0.98 -5.60 -7.72
C MET A 37 -0.39 -4.63 -6.70
N LEU A 38 -0.42 -3.32 -6.98
CA LEU A 38 0.06 -2.27 -6.09
C LEU A 38 -0.68 -2.30 -4.74
N VAL A 39 -2.00 -2.41 -4.76
CA VAL A 39 -2.85 -2.49 -3.56
C VAL A 39 -2.44 -3.69 -2.68
N LYS A 40 -2.18 -4.85 -3.30
CA LYS A 40 -1.72 -6.03 -2.57
C LYS A 40 -0.34 -5.82 -1.96
N THR A 41 0.58 -5.24 -2.71
CA THR A 41 1.95 -4.98 -2.25
C THR A 41 1.98 -3.98 -1.11
N VAL A 42 1.15 -2.94 -1.18
CA VAL A 42 1.04 -1.97 -0.10
C VAL A 42 0.46 -2.59 1.16
N GLY A 43 -0.37 -3.63 1.01
CA GLY A 43 -0.78 -4.46 2.12
C GLY A 43 -2.21 -4.38 2.53
N VAL A 44 -3.05 -3.89 1.63
CA VAL A 44 -4.49 -3.98 1.78
C VAL A 44 -4.87 -5.46 1.78
N ARG A 45 -5.55 -5.87 2.85
CA ARG A 45 -6.02 -7.26 3.01
C ARG A 45 -7.37 -7.45 2.34
N ASN A 46 -8.26 -6.46 2.50
CA ASN A 46 -9.64 -6.51 2.03
C ASN A 46 -9.82 -5.67 0.77
N LEU A 47 -10.24 -6.30 -0.31
CA LEU A 47 -10.52 -5.66 -1.59
C LEU A 47 -12.02 -5.74 -1.91
N ILE A 48 -12.65 -4.63 -2.23
CA ILE A 48 -14.04 -4.59 -2.68
C ILE A 48 -14.03 -4.34 -4.18
N VAL A 49 -14.57 -5.25 -4.97
CA VAL A 49 -14.66 -5.09 -6.42
C VAL A 49 -16.06 -4.61 -6.78
N LEU A 50 -16.16 -3.37 -7.27
CA LEU A 50 -17.40 -2.79 -7.78
C LEU A 50 -17.46 -2.95 -9.30
N VAL A 51 -18.38 -3.80 -9.78
CA VAL A 51 -18.65 -3.98 -11.21
C VAL A 51 -19.66 -2.91 -11.63
N ASN A 52 -19.15 -1.77 -12.09
CA ASN A 52 -19.88 -0.56 -12.42
C ASN A 52 -20.42 -0.57 -13.86
N LYS A 53 -21.38 0.33 -14.16
CA LYS A 53 -22.06 0.49 -15.45
C LYS A 53 -22.90 -0.73 -15.88
N MET A 54 -23.46 -1.45 -14.91
CA MET A 54 -24.37 -2.57 -15.19
C MET A 54 -25.69 -2.12 -15.86
N ASP A 55 -26.08 -0.86 -15.71
CA ASP A 55 -27.26 -0.25 -16.32
C ASP A 55 -27.10 0.09 -17.82
N ASP A 56 -25.89 -0.04 -18.36
CA ASP A 56 -25.62 0.31 -19.76
C ASP A 56 -26.42 -0.58 -20.72
N GLN A 57 -26.89 0.00 -21.83
CA GLN A 57 -27.69 -0.72 -22.84
C GLN A 57 -27.03 -1.97 -23.40
N THR A 58 -25.69 -2.04 -23.36
CA THR A 58 -24.92 -3.21 -23.83
C THR A 58 -24.82 -4.33 -22.80
N VAL A 59 -25.16 -4.07 -21.53
CA VAL A 59 -25.08 -5.01 -20.40
C VAL A 59 -26.46 -5.30 -19.81
N ASN A 60 -27.31 -4.30 -19.59
CA ASN A 60 -28.68 -4.45 -19.08
C ASN A 60 -28.80 -5.37 -17.85
N TRP A 61 -27.90 -5.22 -16.88
CA TRP A 61 -27.84 -6.05 -15.67
C TRP A 61 -27.72 -7.56 -15.92
N ASP A 62 -27.13 -7.94 -17.06
CA ASP A 62 -26.94 -9.34 -17.46
C ASP A 62 -26.05 -10.11 -16.47
N GLU A 63 -26.60 -11.21 -15.96
CA GLU A 63 -25.89 -12.09 -15.01
C GLU A 63 -24.68 -12.76 -15.67
N ALA A 64 -24.81 -13.19 -16.92
CA ALA A 64 -23.73 -13.91 -17.61
C ALA A 64 -22.48 -13.02 -17.77
N ARG A 65 -22.67 -11.74 -18.11
CA ARG A 65 -21.58 -10.77 -18.18
C ARG A 65 -20.95 -10.51 -16.82
N TYR A 66 -21.73 -10.38 -15.75
CA TYR A 66 -21.18 -10.23 -14.40
C TYR A 66 -20.34 -11.44 -14.00
N ARG A 67 -20.85 -12.65 -14.20
CA ARG A 67 -20.13 -13.91 -13.88
C ARG A 67 -18.87 -14.08 -14.71
N GLU A 68 -18.86 -13.64 -15.97
CA GLU A 68 -17.66 -13.61 -16.80
C GLU A 68 -16.56 -12.72 -16.20
N ILE A 69 -16.93 -11.51 -15.78
CA ILE A 69 -16.03 -10.53 -15.15
C ILE A 69 -15.52 -11.06 -13.82
N GLU A 70 -16.42 -11.55 -12.97
CA GLU A 70 -16.11 -12.16 -11.66
C GLU A 70 -15.11 -13.31 -11.82
N GLY A 71 -15.35 -14.22 -12.77
CA GLY A 71 -14.47 -15.37 -13.02
C GLY A 71 -13.07 -14.96 -13.48
N LYS A 72 -12.97 -14.05 -14.46
CA LYS A 72 -11.68 -13.56 -14.97
C LYS A 72 -10.89 -12.80 -13.90
N LEU A 73 -11.54 -11.93 -13.15
CA LEU A 73 -10.90 -11.16 -12.07
C LEU A 73 -10.50 -12.06 -10.90
N SER A 74 -11.35 -13.00 -10.51
CA SER A 74 -11.05 -13.92 -9.40
C SER A 74 -9.79 -14.73 -9.65
N LEU A 75 -9.57 -15.20 -10.88
CA LEU A 75 -8.34 -15.89 -11.25
C LEU A 75 -7.11 -14.98 -11.11
N TYR A 76 -7.20 -13.75 -11.59
CA TYR A 76 -6.11 -12.78 -11.50
C TYR A 76 -5.80 -12.37 -10.06
N LEU A 77 -6.83 -12.12 -9.26
CA LEU A 77 -6.71 -11.77 -7.84
C LEU A 77 -6.04 -12.89 -7.04
N LYS A 78 -6.38 -14.15 -7.34
CA LYS A 78 -5.70 -15.32 -6.78
C LYS A 78 -4.21 -15.35 -7.14
N MET A 79 -3.85 -15.03 -8.38
CA MET A 79 -2.45 -14.91 -8.80
C MET A 79 -1.71 -13.79 -8.07
N CYS A 80 -2.36 -12.64 -7.85
CA CYS A 80 -1.78 -11.54 -7.05
C CYS A 80 -1.66 -11.88 -5.56
N GLY A 81 -2.37 -12.90 -5.06
CA GLY A 81 -2.28 -13.38 -3.68
C GLY A 81 -3.43 -12.94 -2.77
N PHE A 82 -4.57 -12.53 -3.31
CA PHE A 82 -5.84 -12.50 -2.58
C PHE A 82 -6.39 -13.94 -2.54
N LYS A 83 -6.39 -14.55 -1.35
CA LYS A 83 -6.53 -16.01 -1.22
C LYS A 83 -7.92 -16.45 -0.77
N SER A 84 -8.73 -15.56 -0.21
CA SER A 84 -10.00 -15.93 0.41
C SER A 84 -11.18 -15.20 -0.23
N GLU A 85 -12.33 -15.87 -0.36
CA GLU A 85 -13.63 -15.21 -0.62
C GLU A 85 -13.99 -14.19 0.48
N LYS A 86 -13.38 -14.33 1.67
CA LYS A 86 -13.46 -13.35 2.76
C LYS A 86 -12.65 -12.07 2.51
N ASP A 87 -11.59 -12.17 1.71
CA ASP A 87 -10.68 -11.05 1.41
C ASP A 87 -11.21 -10.21 0.25
N THR A 88 -12.14 -10.75 -0.55
CA THR A 88 -12.65 -10.08 -1.74
C THR A 88 -14.12 -10.33 -1.97
N ILE A 89 -14.90 -9.24 -2.10
CA ILE A 89 -16.30 -9.28 -2.49
C ILE A 89 -16.50 -8.62 -3.85
N PHE A 90 -17.41 -9.17 -4.65
CA PHE A 90 -17.85 -8.56 -5.90
C PHE A 90 -19.27 -8.01 -5.72
N ILE A 91 -19.48 -6.74 -6.06
CA ILE A 91 -20.77 -6.06 -5.97
C ILE A 91 -21.08 -5.45 -7.33
N PRO A 92 -22.16 -5.87 -8.03
CA PRO A 92 -22.61 -5.21 -9.24
C PRO A 92 -23.22 -3.86 -8.87
N CYS A 93 -22.87 -2.78 -9.56
CA CYS A 93 -23.41 -1.46 -9.26
C CYS A 93 -23.57 -0.59 -10.52
N SER A 94 -24.28 0.52 -10.33
CA SER A 94 -24.30 1.63 -11.28
C SER A 94 -24.07 2.94 -10.56
N GLY A 95 -22.96 3.59 -10.87
CA GLY A 95 -22.67 4.93 -10.39
C GLY A 95 -23.60 6.00 -10.97
N ARG A 96 -24.30 5.71 -12.09
CA ARG A 96 -25.23 6.66 -12.71
C ARG A 96 -26.60 6.65 -12.04
N THR A 97 -27.12 5.46 -11.76
CA THR A 97 -28.45 5.32 -11.14
C THR A 97 -28.39 5.22 -9.62
N GLY A 98 -27.22 4.99 -9.03
CA GLY A 98 -27.04 4.75 -7.60
C GLY A 98 -27.40 3.34 -7.14
N ALA A 99 -27.81 2.47 -8.07
CA ALA A 99 -28.21 1.10 -7.77
C ALA A 99 -27.08 0.29 -7.15
N MET A 100 -27.39 -0.47 -6.09
CA MET A 100 -26.47 -1.29 -5.30
C MET A 100 -25.36 -0.52 -4.57
N LEU A 101 -25.37 0.82 -4.62
CA LEU A 101 -24.51 1.63 -3.76
C LEU A 101 -25.15 1.76 -2.37
N ILE A 102 -26.34 2.35 -2.32
CA ILE A 102 -27.12 2.55 -1.10
C ILE A 102 -28.34 1.63 -1.11
N GLU A 103 -29.14 1.74 -2.17
CA GLU A 103 -30.40 1.01 -2.29
C GLU A 103 -30.28 -0.20 -3.22
N HIS A 104 -30.99 -1.27 -2.84
CA HIS A 104 -31.19 -2.40 -3.74
C HIS A 104 -32.28 -2.02 -4.76
N PRO A 105 -32.03 -2.11 -6.08
CA PRO A 105 -32.98 -1.69 -7.12
C PRO A 105 -34.21 -2.63 -7.26
N GLY A 106 -34.47 -3.46 -6.26
CA GLY A 106 -35.49 -4.50 -6.23
C GLY A 106 -35.21 -5.70 -7.15
N PRO A 107 -35.95 -6.81 -6.98
CA PRO A 107 -35.77 -8.05 -7.74
C PRO A 107 -36.14 -7.91 -9.23
N LYS A 108 -36.81 -6.81 -9.64
CA LYS A 108 -37.17 -6.57 -11.05
C LYS A 108 -35.96 -6.16 -11.91
N VAL A 109 -34.95 -5.55 -11.31
CA VAL A 109 -33.76 -5.06 -12.01
C VAL A 109 -32.60 -6.03 -11.81
N VAL A 110 -32.45 -6.55 -10.59
CA VAL A 110 -31.43 -7.54 -10.24
C VAL A 110 -32.07 -8.62 -9.36
N SER A 111 -32.52 -9.71 -9.97
CA SER A 111 -33.07 -10.86 -9.26
C SER A 111 -32.02 -11.87 -8.82
N TRP A 112 -30.88 -11.89 -9.52
CA TRP A 112 -29.86 -12.93 -9.40
C TRP A 112 -28.79 -12.64 -8.33
N TYR A 113 -28.61 -11.38 -7.95
CA TYR A 113 -27.66 -10.99 -6.91
C TYR A 113 -28.36 -10.94 -5.54
N THR A 114 -27.87 -11.72 -4.58
CA THR A 114 -28.41 -11.79 -3.22
C THR A 114 -27.44 -11.23 -2.17
N GLY A 115 -26.35 -10.59 -2.62
CA GLY A 115 -25.36 -10.00 -1.73
C GLY A 115 -25.80 -8.63 -1.15
N PRO A 116 -25.03 -8.09 -0.19
CA PRO A 116 -25.30 -6.77 0.38
C PRO A 116 -25.08 -5.64 -0.64
N THR A 117 -25.68 -4.48 -0.38
CA THR A 117 -25.29 -3.25 -1.09
C THR A 117 -23.88 -2.82 -0.66
N PHE A 118 -23.27 -1.90 -1.40
CA PHE A 118 -21.92 -1.43 -1.10
C PHE A 118 -21.79 -0.82 0.30
N ILE A 119 -22.71 0.06 0.71
CA ILE A 119 -22.69 0.66 2.05
C ILE A 119 -22.98 -0.39 3.13
N GLU A 120 -23.97 -1.25 2.93
CA GLU A 120 -24.25 -2.36 3.87
C GLU A 120 -23.04 -3.26 4.07
N TYR A 121 -22.25 -3.50 3.01
CA TYR A 121 -21.03 -4.28 3.14
C TYR A 121 -19.97 -3.53 3.96
N LEU A 122 -19.76 -2.23 3.71
CA LEU A 122 -18.81 -1.42 4.47
C LEU A 122 -19.14 -1.45 5.98
N ASP A 123 -20.41 -1.32 6.34
CA ASP A 123 -20.86 -1.37 7.74
C ASP A 123 -20.64 -2.74 8.40
N ARG A 124 -20.58 -3.82 7.62
CA ARG A 124 -20.33 -5.19 8.11
C ARG A 124 -18.85 -5.53 8.25
N ILE A 125 -17.94 -4.73 7.72
CA ILE A 125 -16.51 -5.05 7.78
C ILE A 125 -16.04 -4.97 9.24
N SER A 126 -15.51 -6.07 9.74
CA SER A 126 -14.92 -6.13 11.08
C SER A 126 -13.73 -5.20 11.19
N SER A 127 -13.55 -4.59 12.37
CA SER A 127 -12.37 -3.80 12.71
C SER A 127 -11.08 -4.61 12.50
N PHE A 128 -10.04 -3.95 12.01
CA PHE A 128 -8.72 -4.55 11.85
C PHE A 128 -7.99 -4.63 13.20
N ASP A 129 -7.13 -5.64 13.37
CA ASP A 129 -6.22 -5.68 14.52
C ASP A 129 -5.32 -4.45 14.52
N ARG A 130 -5.41 -3.67 15.60
CA ARG A 130 -4.64 -2.43 15.80
C ARG A 130 -3.59 -2.68 16.88
N ASN A 131 -2.34 -2.36 16.60
CA ASN A 131 -1.24 -2.46 17.57
C ASN A 131 -1.15 -1.18 18.41
N ILE A 132 -2.15 -0.94 19.26
CA ILE A 132 -2.30 0.30 20.04
C ILE A 132 -1.17 0.42 21.08
N ASP A 133 -0.80 -0.69 21.71
CA ASP A 133 0.27 -0.75 22.72
C ASP A 133 1.67 -0.89 22.10
N GLY A 134 1.77 -0.86 20.77
CA GLY A 134 3.05 -0.93 20.06
C GLY A 134 3.86 0.36 20.13
N CYS A 135 5.10 0.30 19.64
CA CYS A 135 5.92 1.49 19.48
C CYS A 135 5.25 2.47 18.49
N LEU A 136 5.27 3.76 18.79
CA LEU A 136 4.74 4.78 17.91
C LEU A 136 5.54 4.83 16.61
N ARG A 137 4.84 4.67 15.49
CA ARG A 137 5.37 4.87 14.13
C ARG A 137 4.33 5.58 13.30
N MET A 138 4.60 6.85 12.98
CA MET A 138 3.75 7.65 12.09
C MET A 138 4.60 8.21 10.96
N PRO A 139 4.54 7.60 9.76
CA PRO A 139 5.15 8.16 8.57
C PRO A 139 4.49 9.48 8.18
N ILE A 140 5.32 10.49 7.92
CA ILE A 140 4.90 11.80 7.49
C ILE A 140 4.66 11.76 5.98
N VAL A 141 3.45 12.15 5.58
CA VAL A 141 2.98 12.21 4.20
C VAL A 141 3.15 13.63 3.67
N GLN A 142 2.77 14.61 4.48
CA GLN A 142 2.79 16.02 4.12
C GLN A 142 3.09 16.88 5.34
N ARG A 143 3.63 18.06 5.10
CA ARG A 143 3.88 19.09 6.11
C ARG A 143 3.48 20.46 5.55
N TYR A 144 3.16 21.38 6.45
CA TYR A 144 2.97 22.80 6.14
C TYR A 144 3.09 23.64 7.42
N LYS A 145 3.26 24.95 7.25
CA LYS A 145 3.34 25.91 8.37
C LYS A 145 2.00 26.58 8.64
N ASP A 146 1.58 26.56 9.90
CA ASP A 146 0.39 27.25 10.42
C ASP A 146 0.56 27.57 11.92
N MET A 147 1.02 28.79 12.21
CA MET A 147 1.39 29.24 13.56
C MET A 147 2.15 28.18 14.37
N GLY A 148 3.08 27.50 13.70
CA GLY A 148 3.73 26.24 14.11
C GLY A 148 3.90 25.31 12.90
N VAL A 149 4.51 24.16 13.09
CA VAL A 149 4.66 23.16 12.01
C VAL A 149 3.58 22.10 12.17
N ILE A 150 2.79 21.88 11.11
CA ILE A 150 1.78 20.82 11.06
C ILE A 150 2.28 19.70 10.16
N VAL A 151 2.21 18.47 10.66
CA VAL A 151 2.51 17.25 9.89
C VAL A 151 1.27 16.39 9.76
N LEU A 152 1.05 15.85 8.56
CA LEU A 152 0.00 14.88 8.27
C LEU A 152 0.62 13.50 8.08
N GLY A 153 -0.04 12.49 8.64
CA GLY A 153 0.37 11.10 8.48
C GLY A 153 -0.65 10.14 9.04
N LYS A 154 -0.45 8.86 8.74
CA LYS A 154 -1.19 7.77 9.37
C LYS A 154 -0.36 7.20 10.51
N ILE A 155 -0.98 6.98 11.67
CA ILE A 155 -0.34 6.24 12.74
C ILE A 155 -0.39 4.75 12.38
N GLU A 156 0.75 4.14 12.07
CA GLU A 156 0.82 2.72 11.70
C GLU A 156 0.88 1.80 12.92
N SER A 157 1.45 2.28 14.02
CA SER A 157 1.59 1.55 15.28
C SER A 157 1.66 2.54 16.45
N GLY A 158 1.21 2.12 17.62
CA GLY A 158 1.21 2.92 18.85
C GLY A 158 0.06 3.93 18.93
N GLN A 159 0.25 4.90 19.82
CA GLN A 159 -0.67 6.01 20.07
C GLN A 159 0.13 7.30 20.33
N VAL A 160 -0.53 8.45 20.19
CA VAL A 160 0.05 9.76 20.47
C VAL A 160 -0.96 10.60 21.24
N ARG A 161 -0.46 11.39 22.21
CA ARG A 161 -1.25 12.30 23.05
C ARG A 161 -0.69 13.71 22.98
N VAL A 162 -1.55 14.69 23.24
CA VAL A 162 -1.13 16.08 23.41
C VAL A 162 -0.16 16.18 24.58
N GLY A 163 0.96 16.88 24.37
CA GLY A 163 2.06 17.02 25.31
C GLY A 163 3.15 15.94 25.18
N ASP A 164 2.94 14.92 24.35
CA ASP A 164 3.95 13.87 24.15
C ASP A 164 5.21 14.45 23.50
N ARG A 165 6.35 13.97 24.01
CA ARG A 165 7.67 14.23 23.43
C ARG A 165 8.01 13.12 22.46
N CYS A 166 8.22 13.47 21.21
CA CYS A 166 8.45 12.54 20.11
C CYS A 166 9.78 12.84 19.41
N LEU A 167 10.25 11.88 18.62
CA LEU A 167 11.46 11.98 17.83
C LEU A 167 11.13 11.83 16.35
N ILE A 168 11.53 12.79 15.52
CA ILE A 168 11.42 12.67 14.07
C ILE A 168 12.71 12.03 13.53
N MET A 169 12.55 10.86 12.92
CA MET A 169 13.61 10.16 12.19
C MET A 169 13.51 10.50 10.70
N PRO A 170 14.63 10.62 9.96
CA PRO A 170 15.99 10.21 10.33
C PRO A 170 16.80 11.27 11.10
N ASN A 171 16.39 12.54 11.09
CA ASN A 171 17.19 13.65 11.64
C ASN A 171 17.38 13.61 13.18
N ARG A 172 16.62 12.77 13.89
CA ARG A 172 16.59 12.70 15.36
C ARG A 172 16.21 14.04 16.00
N THR A 173 15.33 14.79 15.33
CA THR A 173 14.81 16.07 15.84
C THR A 173 13.80 15.79 16.95
N ARG A 174 14.02 16.38 18.13
CA ARG A 174 13.11 16.25 19.27
C ARG A 174 11.97 17.24 19.13
N VAL A 175 10.75 16.75 19.17
CA VAL A 175 9.55 17.56 19.00
C VAL A 175 8.55 17.31 20.12
N GLU A 176 7.68 18.27 20.34
CA GLU A 176 6.55 18.15 21.28
C GLU A 176 5.24 18.31 20.52
N VAL A 177 4.31 17.39 20.74
CA VAL A 177 2.98 17.43 20.12
C VAL A 177 2.11 18.40 20.90
N THR A 178 1.66 19.49 20.29
CA THR A 178 0.83 20.49 20.98
C THR A 178 -0.65 20.30 20.75
N ASN A 179 -1.04 19.85 19.56
CA ASN A 179 -2.43 19.65 19.17
C ASN A 179 -2.51 18.47 18.22
N ILE A 180 -3.59 17.71 18.30
CA ILE A 180 -3.92 16.60 17.43
C ILE A 180 -5.25 16.94 16.77
N TYR A 181 -5.33 16.81 15.46
CA TYR A 181 -6.57 16.96 14.72
C TYR A 181 -6.91 15.67 13.98
N TYR A 182 -8.07 15.11 14.27
CA TYR A 182 -8.69 14.02 13.54
C TYR A 182 -9.91 14.57 12.79
N GLU A 183 -9.94 14.44 11.47
CA GLU A 183 -11.04 14.95 10.62
C GLU A 183 -11.43 16.42 10.91
N ASP A 184 -10.44 17.29 11.07
CA ASP A 184 -10.63 18.71 11.44
C ASP A 184 -11.12 19.01 12.86
N ILE A 185 -11.35 17.98 13.67
CA ILE A 185 -11.73 18.11 15.08
C ILE A 185 -10.49 17.96 15.95
N GLU A 186 -10.29 18.88 16.89
CA GLU A 186 -9.20 18.79 17.86
C GLU A 186 -9.47 17.67 18.88
N THR A 187 -8.48 16.81 19.12
CA THR A 187 -8.57 15.69 20.05
C THR A 187 -7.36 15.65 20.98
N ASP A 188 -7.53 15.05 22.17
CA ASP A 188 -6.46 14.92 23.16
C ASP A 188 -5.49 13.77 22.85
N SER A 189 -5.96 12.77 22.11
CA SER A 189 -5.18 11.60 21.72
C SER A 189 -5.64 11.01 20.39
N SER A 190 -4.76 10.22 19.77
CA SER A 190 -5.05 9.44 18.57
C SER A 190 -4.31 8.10 18.60
N VAL A 191 -4.87 7.10 17.94
CA VAL A 191 -4.39 5.71 17.96
C VAL A 191 -4.05 5.20 16.56
N CYS A 192 -3.35 4.06 16.49
CA CYS A 192 -2.99 3.46 15.21
C CYS A 192 -4.20 3.14 14.32
N GLY A 193 -4.05 3.41 13.02
CA GLY A 193 -5.09 3.34 12.01
C GLY A 193 -5.64 4.70 11.59
N GLU A 194 -5.50 5.73 12.42
CA GLU A 194 -6.05 7.06 12.16
C GLU A 194 -5.10 7.91 11.31
N ASN A 195 -5.69 8.68 10.39
CA ASN A 195 -4.99 9.74 9.69
C ASN A 195 -5.17 11.03 10.48
N VAL A 196 -4.07 11.59 10.96
CA VAL A 196 -4.10 12.76 11.85
C VAL A 196 -3.19 13.87 11.36
N ARG A 197 -3.53 15.07 11.81
CA ARG A 197 -2.66 16.25 11.71
C ARG A 197 -2.12 16.57 13.10
N LEU A 198 -0.81 16.55 13.23
CA LEU A 198 -0.14 16.88 14.48
C LEU A 198 0.50 18.25 14.35
N LYS A 199 0.20 19.15 15.28
CA LYS A 199 0.92 20.40 15.44
C LYS A 199 2.12 20.16 16.35
N LEU A 200 3.31 20.53 15.87
CA LEU A 200 4.58 20.27 16.54
C LEU A 200 5.25 21.57 16.96
N LYS A 201 5.92 21.52 18.12
CA LYS A 201 6.88 22.52 18.60
C LYS A 201 8.31 22.01 18.50
N ASN A 202 9.27 22.94 18.54
CA ASN A 202 10.72 22.71 18.51
C ASN A 202 11.23 22.09 17.20
N VAL A 203 10.57 22.40 16.08
CA VAL A 203 11.01 22.00 14.75
C VAL A 203 10.58 23.04 13.74
N GLU A 204 11.41 23.23 12.71
CA GLU A 204 11.09 24.07 11.56
C GLU A 204 10.60 23.21 10.39
N GLU A 205 9.79 23.81 9.53
CA GLU A 205 9.17 23.11 8.40
C GLU A 205 10.22 22.51 7.46
N GLU A 206 11.33 23.22 7.26
CA GLU A 206 12.44 22.83 6.37
C GLU A 206 13.19 21.58 6.85
N GLU A 207 13.15 21.28 8.14
CA GLU A 207 13.83 20.13 8.75
C GLU A 207 13.06 18.81 8.58
N ILE A 208 11.82 18.87 8.10
CA ILE A 208 10.97 17.69 7.91
C ILE A 208 10.85 17.43 6.41
N SER A 209 10.72 16.17 6.02
CA SER A 209 10.40 15.80 4.64
C SER A 209 9.40 14.64 4.62
N PRO A 210 8.57 14.54 3.56
CA PRO A 210 7.78 13.33 3.32
C PRO A 210 8.68 12.10 3.33
N GLY A 211 8.26 11.05 4.03
CA GLY A 211 9.07 9.86 4.26
C GLY A 211 9.76 9.79 5.63
N PHE A 212 9.77 10.90 6.37
CA PHE A 212 10.25 10.90 7.75
C PHE A 212 9.23 10.19 8.65
N VAL A 213 9.69 9.65 9.77
CA VAL A 213 8.84 8.88 10.69
C VAL A 213 8.89 9.50 12.07
N LEU A 214 7.72 9.89 12.58
CA LEU A 214 7.56 10.28 13.98
C LEU A 214 7.52 9.03 14.86
N CYS A 215 8.38 9.00 15.86
CA CYS A 215 8.53 7.93 16.84
C CYS A 215 8.32 8.46 18.26
N ASP A 216 7.93 7.58 19.18
CA ASP A 216 7.98 7.91 20.61
C ASP A 216 9.44 7.91 21.13
N MET A 217 9.65 8.44 22.33
CA MET A 217 10.97 8.45 23.00
C MET A 217 11.16 7.33 24.03
N ILE A 218 10.15 6.48 24.23
CA ILE A 218 10.15 5.42 25.26
C ILE A 218 10.78 4.15 24.70
N HIS A 219 10.41 3.81 23.46
CA HIS A 219 10.87 2.66 22.73
C HIS A 219 12.04 3.00 21.81
N GLU A 220 12.65 1.96 21.24
CA GLU A 220 13.67 2.14 20.21
C GLU A 220 13.09 2.93 19.02
N PRO A 221 13.77 3.99 18.54
CA PRO A 221 13.30 4.78 17.41
C PRO A 221 13.33 4.00 16.11
N CYS A 222 12.70 4.52 15.06
CA CYS A 222 12.71 3.87 13.76
C CYS A 222 14.14 3.65 13.26
N HIS A 223 14.41 2.44 12.76
CA HIS A 223 15.71 2.12 12.20
C HIS A 223 15.99 2.95 10.95
N MET A 224 17.26 3.28 10.75
CA MET A 224 17.76 3.94 9.56
C MET A 224 18.72 3.02 8.85
N GLY A 225 18.67 3.02 7.53
CA GLY A 225 19.60 2.22 6.73
C GLY A 225 19.87 2.88 5.39
N ARG A 226 21.12 2.79 4.95
CA ARG A 226 21.50 3.08 3.55
C ARG A 226 21.47 1.81 2.70
N ALA A 227 21.78 0.66 3.30
CA ALA A 227 21.77 -0.63 2.62
C ALA A 227 20.83 -1.60 3.33
N PHE A 228 20.12 -2.42 2.56
CA PHE A 228 19.21 -3.41 3.12
C PHE A 228 19.11 -4.64 2.23
N ASP A 229 18.94 -5.80 2.86
CA ASP A 229 18.66 -7.05 2.17
C ASP A 229 17.15 -7.22 2.08
N ALA A 230 16.65 -7.42 0.88
CA ALA A 230 15.23 -7.55 0.61
C ALA A 230 14.94 -8.77 -0.25
N GLN A 231 13.77 -9.36 -0.02
CA GLN A 231 13.18 -10.30 -0.96
C GLN A 231 12.37 -9.52 -1.98
N VAL A 232 12.67 -9.73 -3.25
CA VAL A 232 12.07 -9.03 -4.38
C VAL A 232 11.47 -10.05 -5.33
N ALA A 233 10.23 -9.81 -5.74
CA ALA A 233 9.53 -10.55 -6.77
C ALA A 233 9.43 -9.66 -8.02
N ILE A 234 10.05 -10.09 -9.12
CA ILE A 234 9.99 -9.37 -10.40
C ILE A 234 8.63 -9.64 -11.04
N ILE A 235 7.98 -8.57 -11.53
CA ILE A 235 6.65 -8.62 -12.10
C ILE A 235 6.74 -8.44 -13.61
N ASP A 236 7.19 -7.27 -14.05
CA ASP A 236 7.27 -6.94 -15.47
C ASP A 236 8.54 -6.12 -15.70
N CYS A 237 9.50 -6.74 -16.37
CA CYS A 237 10.77 -6.10 -16.70
C CYS A 237 11.11 -6.50 -18.13
N ASN A 238 11.27 -5.50 -19.00
CA ASN A 238 11.63 -5.72 -20.40
C ASN A 238 13.09 -6.19 -20.56
N SER A 239 13.92 -5.97 -19.54
CA SER A 239 15.33 -6.30 -19.50
C SER A 239 15.67 -7.29 -18.38
N ILE A 240 16.92 -7.75 -18.35
CA ILE A 240 17.42 -8.56 -17.23
C ILE A 240 17.90 -7.65 -16.10
N ILE A 241 17.62 -8.04 -14.86
CA ILE A 241 18.08 -7.29 -13.68
C ILE A 241 19.41 -7.88 -13.22
N THR A 242 20.47 -7.08 -13.25
CA THR A 242 21.83 -7.44 -12.82
C THR A 242 22.30 -6.55 -11.68
N VAL A 243 23.46 -6.88 -11.11
CA VAL A 243 24.19 -5.95 -10.23
C VAL A 243 24.47 -4.65 -10.97
N GLY A 244 24.28 -3.51 -10.30
CA GLY A 244 24.32 -2.16 -10.87
C GLY A 244 22.97 -1.64 -11.37
N TYR A 245 21.93 -2.48 -11.43
CA TYR A 245 20.60 -2.04 -11.83
C TYR A 245 20.06 -0.98 -10.87
N SER A 246 19.57 0.13 -11.42
CA SER A 246 19.03 1.26 -10.66
C SER A 246 17.52 1.38 -10.86
N ALA A 247 16.77 1.65 -9.80
CA ALA A 247 15.33 1.86 -9.87
C ALA A 247 14.86 2.86 -8.81
N ILE A 248 13.63 3.33 -8.95
CA ILE A 248 12.97 4.17 -7.95
C ILE A 248 12.26 3.26 -6.94
N LEU A 249 12.69 3.34 -5.68
CA LEU A 249 12.07 2.67 -4.55
C LEU A 249 10.96 3.55 -3.97
N HIS A 250 9.75 3.01 -3.94
CA HIS A 250 8.64 3.55 -3.17
C HIS A 250 8.47 2.72 -1.89
N LEU A 251 8.79 3.31 -0.75
CA LEU A 251 8.68 2.72 0.58
C LEU A 251 7.71 3.58 1.41
N TYR A 252 6.48 3.10 1.62
CA TYR A 252 5.36 3.89 2.16
C TYR A 252 5.20 5.29 1.50
N THR A 253 5.70 6.36 2.12
CA THR A 253 5.67 7.75 1.62
C THR A 253 7.02 8.21 1.09
N THR A 254 8.09 7.47 1.38
CA THR A 254 9.46 7.72 0.90
C THR A 254 9.61 7.30 -0.56
N VAL A 255 10.17 8.17 -1.39
CA VAL A 255 10.53 7.89 -2.78
C VAL A 255 12.00 8.21 -2.98
N VAL A 256 12.81 7.18 -3.24
CA VAL A 256 14.28 7.32 -3.36
C VAL A 256 14.84 6.44 -4.46
N LYS A 257 15.97 6.85 -5.04
CA LYS A 257 16.68 6.03 -6.02
C LYS A 257 17.57 5.00 -5.32
N VAL A 258 17.46 3.74 -5.74
CA VAL A 258 18.25 2.62 -5.21
C VAL A 258 19.00 1.90 -6.31
N GLU A 259 20.13 1.31 -5.95
CA GLU A 259 20.95 0.48 -6.82
C GLU A 259 21.09 -0.94 -6.23
N LEU A 260 20.94 -1.95 -7.08
CA LEU A 260 21.18 -3.34 -6.73
C LEU A 260 22.69 -3.59 -6.64
N LYS A 261 23.21 -3.72 -5.43
CA LYS A 261 24.64 -3.95 -5.19
C LYS A 261 25.02 -5.41 -5.16
N LYS A 262 24.12 -6.29 -4.71
CA LYS A 262 24.41 -7.72 -4.63
C LYS A 262 23.18 -8.57 -4.87
N LEU A 263 23.32 -9.57 -5.73
CA LEU A 263 22.37 -10.66 -5.85
C LEU A 263 22.79 -11.78 -4.88
N ILE A 264 21.95 -12.09 -3.89
CA ILE A 264 22.31 -13.02 -2.79
C ILE A 264 21.88 -14.45 -3.12
N SER A 265 20.60 -14.64 -3.48
CA SER A 265 20.06 -15.97 -3.82
C SER A 265 18.77 -15.85 -4.61
N LEU A 266 18.44 -16.86 -5.42
CA LEU A 266 17.10 -17.02 -5.96
C LEU A 266 16.21 -17.77 -4.96
N ILE A 267 14.92 -17.45 -4.97
CA ILE A 267 13.90 -18.14 -4.18
C ILE A 267 12.90 -18.74 -5.16
N ASP A 268 12.68 -20.04 -5.04
CA ASP A 268 11.57 -20.69 -5.72
C ASP A 268 10.24 -20.31 -5.05
N ARG A 269 9.34 -19.70 -5.83
CA ARG A 269 8.01 -19.25 -5.36
C ARG A 269 7.16 -20.39 -4.78
N LYS A 270 7.33 -21.63 -5.26
CA LYS A 270 6.51 -22.78 -4.84
C LYS A 270 7.03 -23.43 -3.57
N THR A 271 8.34 -23.60 -3.47
CA THR A 271 8.97 -24.34 -2.37
C THR A 271 9.53 -23.44 -1.27
N GLY A 272 9.73 -22.14 -1.55
CA GLY A 272 10.39 -21.21 -0.63
C GLY A 272 11.88 -21.47 -0.45
N ASN A 273 12.43 -22.47 -1.14
CA ASN A 273 13.82 -22.87 -1.00
C ASN A 273 14.76 -21.89 -1.68
N LYS A 274 15.87 -21.59 -1.00
CA LYS A 274 16.95 -20.77 -1.54
C LYS A 274 17.78 -21.62 -2.49
N THR A 275 17.80 -21.24 -3.75
CA THR A 275 18.66 -21.87 -4.75
C THR A 275 19.96 -21.07 -4.87
N LYS A 276 21.10 -21.77 -4.96
CA LYS A 276 22.37 -21.14 -5.28
C LYS A 276 22.28 -20.54 -6.68
N LEU A 277 22.84 -19.34 -6.83
CA LEU A 277 22.89 -18.61 -8.10
C LEU A 277 23.75 -19.37 -9.10
N SER A 278 23.15 -19.84 -10.20
CA SER A 278 23.91 -20.33 -11.36
C SER A 278 24.27 -19.20 -12.33
N MET A 279 23.52 -18.08 -12.31
CA MET A 279 23.70 -16.93 -13.20
C MET A 279 23.56 -15.60 -12.43
N PRO A 280 24.28 -14.54 -12.81
CA PRO A 280 24.31 -13.25 -12.09
C PRO A 280 23.18 -12.29 -12.50
N PHE A 281 22.00 -12.80 -12.86
CA PHE A 281 20.86 -11.97 -13.25
C PHE A 281 19.54 -12.57 -12.77
N ILE A 282 18.52 -11.73 -12.66
CA ILE A 282 17.13 -12.10 -12.35
C ILE A 282 16.27 -11.87 -13.61
N LYS A 283 15.41 -12.84 -13.94
CA LYS A 283 14.41 -12.74 -15.02
C LYS A 283 13.03 -12.37 -14.48
N GLN A 284 12.14 -12.00 -15.39
CA GLN A 284 10.70 -11.85 -15.10
C GLN A 284 10.14 -13.07 -14.36
N ASP A 285 9.19 -12.85 -13.45
CA ASP A 285 8.53 -13.83 -12.60
C ASP A 285 9.41 -14.58 -11.58
N GLN A 286 10.70 -14.25 -11.50
CA GLN A 286 11.58 -14.80 -10.48
C GLN A 286 11.50 -13.99 -9.18
N THR A 287 11.73 -14.68 -8.08
CA THR A 287 11.91 -14.07 -6.77
C THR A 287 13.36 -14.24 -6.34
N ALA A 288 13.95 -13.20 -5.79
CA ALA A 288 15.34 -13.19 -5.35
C ALA A 288 15.51 -12.47 -4.02
N ILE A 289 16.57 -12.82 -3.30
CA ILE A 289 17.10 -12.00 -2.22
C ILE A 289 18.21 -11.15 -2.81
N VAL A 290 18.09 -9.84 -2.66
CA VAL A 290 19.04 -8.85 -3.17
C VAL A 290 19.42 -7.89 -2.07
N ARG A 291 20.58 -7.25 -2.22
CA ARG A 291 21.00 -6.10 -1.43
C ARG A 291 20.83 -4.86 -2.26
N PHE A 292 20.00 -3.95 -1.77
CA PHE A 292 19.91 -2.60 -2.27
C PHE A 292 20.77 -1.65 -1.44
N GLU A 293 21.22 -0.60 -2.10
CA GLU A 293 21.86 0.54 -1.48
C GLU A 293 21.26 1.81 -2.09
N LEU A 294 21.06 2.85 -1.27
CA LEU A 294 20.66 4.16 -1.79
C LEU A 294 21.73 4.69 -2.75
N SER A 295 21.30 5.23 -3.90
CA SER A 295 22.23 5.77 -4.90
C SER A 295 22.95 7.02 -4.41
N GLU A 296 22.31 7.79 -3.53
CA GLU A 296 22.90 8.98 -2.92
C GLU A 296 23.79 8.60 -1.73
N PRO A 297 25.08 9.01 -1.72
CA PRO A 297 26.06 8.49 -0.77
C PRO A 297 25.81 8.89 0.69
N ASN A 298 25.19 10.04 0.95
CA ASN A 298 24.89 10.52 2.30
C ASN A 298 23.41 10.42 2.66
N ALA A 299 22.58 9.87 1.76
CA ALA A 299 21.18 9.68 2.05
C ALA A 299 21.00 8.53 3.05
N THR A 300 20.02 8.70 3.93
CA THR A 300 19.52 7.64 4.81
C THR A 300 18.01 7.68 4.78
N ILE A 301 17.37 6.52 4.88
CA ILE A 301 15.92 6.41 4.94
C ILE A 301 15.50 5.70 6.22
N CYS A 302 14.32 6.05 6.72
CA CYS A 302 13.65 5.30 7.77
C CYS A 302 13.11 4.01 7.16
N ILE A 303 13.52 2.86 7.70
CA ILE A 303 13.18 1.55 7.15
C ILE A 303 13.04 0.56 8.29
N GLU A 304 12.05 -0.31 8.22
CA GLU A 304 11.83 -1.36 9.21
C GLU A 304 11.81 -2.72 8.52
N THR A 305 12.06 -3.79 9.28
CA THR A 305 11.91 -5.14 8.72
C THR A 305 10.43 -5.47 8.55
N TYR A 306 10.10 -6.24 7.53
CA TYR A 306 8.73 -6.70 7.29
C TYR A 306 8.15 -7.54 8.44
N LYS A 307 9.03 -8.23 9.18
CA LYS A 307 8.64 -9.07 10.31
C LYS A 307 8.12 -8.22 11.47
N ASP A 308 8.78 -7.10 11.74
CA ASP A 308 8.46 -6.24 12.88
C ASP A 308 7.34 -5.25 12.51
N PHE A 309 7.46 -4.62 11.33
CA PHE A 309 6.48 -3.66 10.83
C PHE A 309 6.09 -3.98 9.38
N SER A 310 5.03 -4.76 9.23
CA SER A 310 4.60 -5.26 7.91
C SER A 310 4.28 -4.16 6.88
N LYS A 311 3.83 -2.98 7.32
CA LYS A 311 3.51 -1.84 6.45
C LYS A 311 4.76 -1.04 6.05
N LEU A 312 5.69 -0.85 6.99
CA LEU A 312 6.94 -0.10 6.76
C LEU A 312 8.02 -0.94 6.06
N GLY A 313 7.91 -2.27 6.11
CA GLY A 313 8.85 -3.17 5.47
C GLY A 313 8.47 -3.60 4.05
N ARG A 314 7.41 -3.06 3.44
CA ARG A 314 7.02 -3.36 2.05
C ARG A 314 7.34 -2.20 1.12
N PHE A 315 7.80 -2.53 -0.08
CA PHE A 315 8.16 -1.53 -1.09
C PHE A 315 7.82 -1.97 -2.51
N ILE A 316 7.78 -0.99 -3.39
CA ILE A 316 7.58 -1.14 -4.83
C ILE A 316 8.80 -0.54 -5.54
N LEU A 317 9.28 -1.20 -6.58
CA LEU A 317 10.31 -0.70 -7.47
C LEU A 317 9.66 -0.28 -8.80
N ARG A 318 9.98 0.93 -9.25
CA ARG A 318 9.51 1.49 -10.51
C ARG A 318 10.67 1.95 -11.39
N GLU A 319 10.46 1.84 -12.70
CA GLU A 319 11.31 2.34 -13.78
C GLU A 319 10.37 2.94 -14.84
N ASP A 320 10.62 4.17 -15.28
CA ASP A 320 9.82 4.88 -16.30
C ASP A 320 8.30 4.77 -16.08
N ASP A 321 7.85 5.00 -14.85
CA ASP A 321 6.44 4.89 -14.43
C ASP A 321 5.82 3.49 -14.56
N HIS A 322 6.61 2.44 -14.74
CA HIS A 322 6.15 1.05 -14.71
C HIS A 322 6.64 0.36 -13.44
N THR A 323 5.78 -0.47 -12.83
CA THR A 323 6.18 -1.28 -11.67
C THR A 323 6.96 -2.51 -12.12
N VAL A 324 8.27 -2.47 -11.85
CA VAL A 324 9.20 -3.54 -12.23
C VAL A 324 9.11 -4.70 -11.25
N ALA A 325 9.06 -4.39 -9.97
CA ALA A 325 9.11 -5.39 -8.93
C ALA A 325 8.49 -4.91 -7.62
N VAL A 326 8.20 -5.87 -6.75
CA VAL A 326 7.67 -5.64 -5.42
C VAL A 326 8.50 -6.40 -4.41
N GLY A 327 8.64 -5.90 -3.20
CA GLY A 327 9.52 -6.53 -2.24
C GLY A 327 9.18 -6.25 -0.79
N GLN A 328 9.88 -7.01 0.05
CA GLN A 328 9.82 -6.92 1.49
C GLN A 328 11.23 -6.90 2.07
N VAL A 329 11.44 -6.00 3.02
CA VAL A 329 12.70 -5.81 3.73
C VAL A 329 12.89 -6.95 4.71
N LEU A 330 14.00 -7.69 4.57
CA LEU A 330 14.33 -8.81 5.46
C LEU A 330 15.32 -8.42 6.54
N LYS A 331 16.31 -7.60 6.16
CA LYS A 331 17.38 -7.18 7.06
C LYS A 331 17.88 -5.79 6.69
N ILE A 332 18.11 -4.97 7.69
CA ILE A 332 18.72 -3.66 7.55
C ILE A 332 20.22 -3.81 7.80
N ASN A 333 21.05 -3.27 6.91
CA ASN A 333 22.49 -3.25 7.11
C ASN A 333 22.87 -1.82 7.53
N PRO A 334 23.53 -1.66 8.69
CA PRO A 334 23.94 -0.34 9.18
C PRO A 334 24.98 0.33 8.29
#